data_AF-A0A8J3NQJ4-F1
#
_entry.id   AF-A0A8J3NQJ4-F1
#
_cell.length_a   1.000
_cell.length_b   1.000
_cell.length_c   1.000
_cell.angle_alpha   90.00
_cell.angle_beta   90.00
_cell.angle_gamma   90.00
#
_symmetry.space_group_name_H-M   'P 1'
#
loop_
_entity.id
_entity.type
_entity.pdbx_description
1 polymer ?
#
loop_
_entity_poly.entity_id
_entity_poly.type
_entity_poly.pdbx_seq_one_letter_code
_entity_poly.pdbx_strand_id
1 'polypeptide(L)'
;MPPVRPGPVIGLLLQFAMLALLSAAVGLGRAGWAAGAAYALGSGVLLTRAMHTAGLVAFGPADLVTQTRAALVGCVTALTAASFAGDAPVPALVGITVVALVLDAVDGKVARRTATASAFGARFDMEVDAFLILVLSCYVAPSAGLWVLAIGAMRYVYVVATWVLPWLRGQLFPRYWRKVVAAIQGIVLVTAAADVLPRPVAVVALAGALALLTESFGRDVVFLWRHRAATIGAIRRAAAQAPAMAGAPGAGGVRGERA
;
A
#
# COMPACT_ATOMS: atom_id res chain seq x y z
N MET A 1 28.37 -10.99 -10.36
CA MET A 1 26.99 -10.79 -10.82
C MET A 1 26.09 -10.64 -9.59
N PRO A 2 25.30 -9.56 -9.44
CA PRO A 2 24.38 -9.48 -8.32
C PRO A 2 23.36 -10.62 -8.42
N PRO A 3 23.02 -11.29 -7.31
CA PRO A 3 22.08 -12.41 -7.33
C PRO A 3 20.72 -11.93 -7.87
N VAL A 4 20.23 -12.60 -8.90
CA VAL A 4 18.88 -12.36 -9.44
C VAL A 4 17.89 -12.70 -8.34
N ARG A 5 17.20 -11.69 -7.79
CA ARG A 5 16.16 -11.90 -6.78
C ARG A 5 14.87 -12.27 -7.52
N PRO A 6 14.39 -13.51 -7.46
CA PRO A 6 13.31 -13.98 -8.33
C PRO A 6 11.95 -13.33 -8.00
N GLY A 7 11.78 -12.83 -6.77
CA GLY A 7 10.51 -12.29 -6.28
C GLY A 7 9.87 -11.22 -7.16
N PRO A 8 10.53 -10.07 -7.40
CA PRO A 8 9.95 -8.99 -8.20
C PRO A 8 9.65 -9.38 -9.65
N VAL A 9 10.48 -10.25 -10.24
CA VAL A 9 10.28 -10.73 -11.61
C VAL A 9 9.04 -11.63 -11.68
N ILE A 10 8.87 -12.55 -10.72
CA ILE A 10 7.67 -13.40 -10.62
C ILE A 10 6.42 -12.53 -10.45
N GLY A 11 6.48 -11.50 -9.59
CA GLY A 11 5.36 -10.57 -9.40
C GLY A 11 4.98 -9.84 -10.68
N LEU A 12 5.97 -9.35 -11.43
CA LEU A 12 5.76 -8.66 -12.70
C LEU A 12 5.16 -9.60 -13.77
N LEU A 13 5.69 -10.82 -13.89
CA LEU A 13 5.18 -11.82 -14.82
C LEU A 13 3.74 -12.23 -14.49
N LEU A 14 3.45 -12.48 -13.21
CA LEU A 14 2.10 -12.75 -12.74
C LEU A 14 1.15 -11.61 -13.10
N GLN A 15 1.57 -10.37 -12.87
CA GLN A 15 0.77 -9.19 -13.18
C GLN A 15 0.46 -9.07 -14.67
N PHE A 16 1.44 -9.23 -15.56
CA PHE A 16 1.20 -9.21 -17.00
C PHE A 16 0.34 -10.38 -17.46
N ALA A 17 0.51 -11.58 -16.89
CA ALA A 17 -0.33 -12.73 -17.19
C ALA A 17 -1.80 -12.49 -16.79
N MET A 18 -2.05 -11.90 -15.62
CA MET A 18 -3.41 -11.54 -15.19
C MET A 18 -4.03 -10.45 -16.06
N LEU A 19 -3.25 -9.43 -16.47
CA LEU A 19 -3.72 -8.39 -17.39
C LEU A 19 -4.05 -8.97 -18.77
N ALA A 20 -3.24 -9.89 -19.29
CA ALA A 20 -3.51 -10.57 -20.56
C ALA A 20 -4.78 -11.44 -20.46
N LEU A 21 -4.94 -12.21 -19.38
CA LEU A 21 -6.15 -13.01 -19.13
C LEU A 21 -7.39 -12.11 -19.04
N LEU A 22 -7.31 -11.02 -18.30
CA LEU A 22 -8.39 -10.05 -18.17
C LEU A 22 -8.73 -9.40 -19.52
N SER A 23 -7.71 -9.06 -20.31
CA SER A 23 -7.89 -8.52 -21.66
C SER A 23 -8.56 -9.51 -22.59
N ALA A 24 -8.23 -10.79 -22.50
CA ALA A 24 -8.89 -11.85 -23.28
C ALA A 24 -10.34 -12.07 -22.83
N ALA A 25 -10.61 -11.99 -21.52
CA ALA A 25 -11.93 -12.22 -20.96
C ALA A 25 -12.91 -11.08 -21.22
N VAL A 26 -12.45 -9.82 -21.20
CA VAL A 26 -13.36 -8.66 -21.24
C VAL A 26 -12.98 -7.54 -22.21
N GLY A 27 -11.96 -7.74 -23.05
CA GLY A 27 -11.61 -6.79 -24.10
C GLY A 27 -11.03 -5.47 -23.56
N LEU A 28 -9.96 -5.57 -22.78
CA LEU A 28 -9.35 -4.40 -22.13
C LEU A 28 -8.80 -3.41 -23.19
N GLY A 29 -9.27 -2.16 -23.15
CA GLY A 29 -8.82 -1.10 -24.05
C GLY A 29 -7.43 -0.54 -23.70
N ARG A 30 -6.94 0.39 -24.52
CA ARG A 30 -5.61 1.04 -24.36
C ARG A 30 -5.41 1.69 -22.98
N ALA A 31 -6.46 2.34 -22.45
CA ALA A 31 -6.41 2.98 -21.14
C ALA A 31 -6.21 1.96 -20.00
N GLY A 32 -6.93 0.83 -20.05
CA GLY A 32 -6.78 -0.24 -19.07
C GLY A 32 -5.39 -0.88 -19.12
N TRP A 33 -4.88 -1.16 -20.32
CA TRP A 33 -3.52 -1.68 -20.50
C TRP A 33 -2.45 -0.71 -19.99
N ALA A 34 -2.58 0.58 -20.33
CA ALA A 34 -1.63 1.60 -19.87
C ALA A 34 -1.63 1.71 -18.34
N ALA A 35 -2.79 1.79 -17.70
CA ALA A 35 -2.90 1.88 -16.25
C ALA A 35 -2.41 0.60 -15.55
N GLY A 36 -2.81 -0.58 -16.04
CA GLY A 36 -2.37 -1.87 -15.50
C GLY A 36 -0.86 -2.06 -15.62
N ALA A 37 -0.26 -1.70 -16.76
CA ALA A 37 1.18 -1.76 -16.98
C ALA A 37 1.94 -0.74 -16.13
N ALA A 38 1.44 0.50 -16.02
CA ALA A 38 2.02 1.53 -15.17
C ALA A 38 2.04 1.09 -13.70
N TYR A 39 0.94 0.49 -13.21
CA TYR A 39 0.88 -0.10 -11.89
C TYR A 39 1.89 -1.25 -11.73
N ALA A 40 1.94 -2.20 -12.69
CA ALA A 40 2.85 -3.33 -12.66
C ALA A 40 4.32 -2.89 -12.50
N LEU A 41 4.73 -1.92 -13.32
CA LEU A 41 6.07 -1.36 -13.30
C LEU A 41 6.32 -0.59 -11.99
N GLY A 42 5.38 0.25 -11.56
CA GLY A 42 5.46 1.01 -10.32
C GLY A 42 5.62 0.10 -9.10
N SER A 43 4.75 -0.90 -8.95
CA SER A 43 4.82 -1.89 -7.87
C SER A 43 6.10 -2.70 -7.93
N GLY A 44 6.56 -3.11 -9.12
CA GLY A 44 7.79 -3.87 -9.30
C GLY A 44 9.05 -3.07 -8.89
N VAL A 45 9.11 -1.79 -9.24
CA VAL A 45 10.20 -0.89 -8.82
C VAL A 45 10.19 -0.66 -7.31
N LEU A 46 9.01 -0.38 -6.73
CA LEU A 46 8.87 -0.17 -5.29
C LEU A 46 9.27 -1.42 -4.50
N LEU A 47 8.80 -2.59 -4.94
CA LEU A 47 9.11 -3.88 -4.34
C LEU A 47 10.60 -4.19 -4.41
N THR A 48 11.22 -3.97 -5.57
CA THR A 48 12.66 -4.17 -5.77
C THR A 48 13.49 -3.26 -4.85
N ARG A 49 13.14 -1.97 -4.79
CA ARG A 49 13.81 -1.01 -3.89
C ARG A 49 13.65 -1.39 -2.43
N ALA A 50 12.43 -1.73 -2.02
CA ALA A 50 12.15 -2.05 -0.64
C ALA A 50 12.79 -3.38 -0.20
N MET A 51 12.85 -4.41 -1.06
CA MET A 51 13.63 -5.63 -0.81
C MET A 51 15.13 -5.34 -0.73
N HIS A 52 15.64 -4.41 -1.54
CA HIS A 52 17.04 -4.00 -1.50
C HIS A 52 17.37 -3.36 -0.14
N THR A 53 16.55 -2.42 0.33
CA THR A 53 16.72 -1.77 1.64
C THR A 53 16.55 -2.74 2.81
N ALA A 54 15.68 -3.73 2.68
CA ALA A 54 15.42 -4.72 3.74
C ALA A 54 16.40 -5.92 3.74
N GLY A 55 17.31 -6.02 2.77
CA GLY A 55 18.25 -7.14 2.66
C GLY A 55 17.61 -8.49 2.33
N LEU A 56 16.36 -8.51 1.85
CA LEU A 56 15.61 -9.74 1.59
C LEU A 56 15.99 -10.36 0.23
N VAL A 57 16.21 -11.67 0.23
CA VAL A 57 16.62 -12.46 -0.95
C VAL A 57 15.47 -13.29 -1.53
N ALA A 58 14.48 -13.67 -0.69
CA ALA A 58 13.32 -14.47 -1.08
C ALA A 58 12.04 -14.02 -0.36
N PHE A 59 10.88 -14.38 -0.92
CA PHE A 59 9.57 -14.15 -0.32
C PHE A 59 9.17 -15.28 0.61
N GLY A 60 8.59 -14.95 1.76
CA GLY A 60 7.88 -15.92 2.59
C GLY A 60 6.51 -16.26 1.98
N PRO A 61 5.83 -17.30 2.51
CA PRO A 61 4.48 -17.68 2.07
C PRO A 61 3.48 -16.52 2.11
N ALA A 62 3.53 -15.67 3.15
CA ALA A 62 2.65 -14.51 3.26
C ALA A 62 2.92 -13.46 2.18
N ASP A 63 4.19 -13.23 1.81
CA ASP A 63 4.55 -12.25 0.78
C ASP A 63 4.07 -12.69 -0.61
N LEU A 64 3.99 -14.00 -0.88
CA LEU A 64 3.45 -14.54 -2.14
C LEU A 64 1.95 -14.27 -2.29
N VAL A 65 1.19 -14.41 -1.20
CA VAL A 65 -0.24 -14.13 -1.26
C VAL A 65 -0.49 -12.62 -1.35
N THR A 66 0.29 -11.80 -0.63
CA THR A 66 0.24 -10.35 -0.79
C THR A 66 0.65 -9.92 -2.21
N GLN A 67 1.60 -10.60 -2.84
CA GLN A 67 1.95 -10.38 -4.26
C GLN A 67 0.81 -10.75 -5.20
N THR A 68 0.10 -11.85 -4.93
CA THR A 68 -1.09 -12.26 -5.71
C THR A 68 -2.19 -11.23 -5.56
N ARG A 69 -2.42 -10.74 -4.34
CA ARG A 69 -3.37 -9.66 -4.07
C ARG A 69 -2.98 -8.37 -4.76
N ALA A 70 -1.70 -7.99 -4.71
CA ALA A 70 -1.20 -6.84 -5.45
C ALA A 70 -1.49 -6.98 -6.95
N ALA A 71 -1.43 -8.20 -7.51
CA ALA A 71 -1.76 -8.41 -8.90
C ALA A 71 -3.26 -8.19 -9.21
N LEU A 72 -4.14 -8.68 -8.34
CA LEU A 72 -5.59 -8.40 -8.42
C LEU A 72 -5.87 -6.90 -8.37
N VAL A 73 -5.20 -6.15 -7.49
CA VAL A 73 -5.34 -4.68 -7.42
C VAL A 73 -4.92 -4.01 -8.74
N GLY A 74 -3.90 -4.53 -9.41
CA GLY A 74 -3.52 -4.06 -10.74
C GLY A 74 -4.59 -4.32 -11.80
N CYS A 75 -5.29 -5.45 -11.73
CA CYS A 75 -6.47 -5.71 -12.56
C CYS A 75 -7.61 -4.73 -12.27
N VAL A 76 -7.91 -4.44 -10.99
CA VAL A 76 -8.92 -3.43 -10.60
C VAL A 76 -8.54 -2.05 -11.13
N THR A 77 -7.25 -1.71 -11.10
CA THR A 77 -6.71 -0.45 -11.67
C THR A 77 -6.94 -0.36 -13.17
N ALA A 78 -6.66 -1.45 -13.89
CA ALA A 78 -6.89 -1.54 -15.32
C ALA A 78 -8.39 -1.39 -15.67
N LEU A 79 -9.28 -2.06 -14.93
CA LEU A 79 -10.73 -1.94 -15.13
C LEU A 79 -11.26 -0.56 -14.81
N THR A 80 -10.75 0.07 -13.74
CA THR A 80 -11.10 1.45 -13.37
C THR A 80 -10.66 2.43 -14.45
N ALA A 81 -9.47 2.27 -15.03
CA ALA A 81 -9.04 3.10 -16.15
C ALA A 81 -9.87 2.87 -17.41
N ALA A 82 -10.23 1.61 -17.69
CA ALA A 82 -11.11 1.26 -18.80
C ALA A 82 -12.51 1.90 -18.65
N SER A 83 -13.04 1.99 -17.43
CA SER A 83 -14.38 2.57 -17.18
C SER A 83 -14.49 4.05 -17.50
N PHE A 84 -13.37 4.78 -17.52
CA PHE A 84 -13.34 6.18 -17.94
C PHE A 84 -13.33 6.36 -19.46
N ALA A 85 -12.98 5.30 -20.21
CA ALA A 85 -12.88 5.31 -21.67
C ALA A 85 -14.06 4.60 -22.36
N GLY A 86 -14.95 3.96 -21.60
CA GLY A 86 -16.11 3.21 -22.09
C GLY A 86 -16.70 2.32 -21.00
N ASP A 87 -17.58 1.39 -21.36
CA ASP A 87 -18.21 0.49 -20.40
C ASP A 87 -17.22 -0.55 -19.89
N ALA A 88 -16.85 -0.45 -18.62
CA ALA A 88 -16.12 -1.50 -17.93
C ALA A 88 -17.08 -2.55 -17.37
N PRO A 89 -16.70 -3.83 -17.38
CA PRO A 89 -17.49 -4.91 -16.77
C PRO A 89 -17.54 -4.76 -15.24
N VAL A 90 -18.57 -4.10 -14.74
CA VAL A 90 -18.82 -3.95 -13.29
C VAL A 90 -18.71 -5.28 -12.53
N PRO A 91 -19.28 -6.42 -13.02
CA PRO A 91 -19.16 -7.70 -12.32
C PRO A 91 -17.71 -8.19 -12.18
N ALA A 92 -16.85 -7.94 -13.17
CA ALA A 92 -15.44 -8.32 -13.09
C ALA A 92 -14.68 -7.43 -12.10
N LEU A 93 -14.93 -6.11 -12.11
CA LEU A 93 -14.31 -5.18 -11.16
C LEU A 93 -14.68 -5.55 -9.72
N VAL A 94 -15.97 -5.75 -9.46
CA VAL A 94 -16.48 -6.13 -8.14
C VAL A 94 -15.95 -7.50 -7.72
N GLY A 95 -16.04 -8.51 -8.60
CA GLY A 95 -15.59 -9.87 -8.30
C GLY A 95 -14.10 -9.93 -7.95
N ILE A 96 -13.24 -9.29 -8.75
CA ILE A 96 -11.80 -9.24 -8.50
C ILE A 96 -11.50 -8.49 -7.20
N THR A 97 -12.20 -7.38 -6.93
CA THR A 97 -12.06 -6.61 -5.69
C THR A 97 -12.44 -7.44 -4.46
N VAL A 98 -13.56 -8.15 -4.51
CA VAL A 98 -14.00 -9.03 -3.41
C VAL A 98 -12.98 -10.11 -3.15
N VAL A 99 -12.45 -10.76 -4.20
CA VAL A 99 -11.38 -11.77 -4.05
C VAL A 99 -10.14 -11.14 -3.41
N ALA A 100 -9.74 -9.93 -3.81
CA ALA A 100 -8.61 -9.24 -3.21
C ALA A 100 -8.82 -8.94 -1.71
N LEU A 101 -10.00 -8.48 -1.31
CA LEU A 101 -10.34 -8.21 0.09
C LEU A 101 -10.39 -9.49 0.93
N VAL A 102 -10.92 -10.59 0.38
CA VAL A 102 -10.92 -11.89 1.05
C VAL A 102 -9.50 -12.40 1.25
N LEU A 103 -8.63 -12.26 0.25
CA LEU A 103 -7.21 -12.63 0.37
C LEU A 103 -6.49 -11.82 1.46
N ASP A 104 -6.77 -10.54 1.67
CA ASP A 104 -6.20 -9.78 2.81
C ASP A 104 -6.54 -10.41 4.17
N ALA A 105 -7.78 -10.84 4.34
CA ALA A 105 -8.20 -11.50 5.58
C ALA A 105 -7.48 -12.83 5.77
N VAL A 106 -7.26 -13.58 4.69
CA VAL A 106 -6.52 -14.85 4.69
C VAL A 106 -5.05 -14.61 5.02
N ASP A 107 -4.40 -13.63 4.40
CA ASP A 107 -2.98 -13.29 4.62
C ASP A 107 -2.69 -12.94 6.06
N GLY A 108 -3.56 -12.11 6.65
CA GLY A 108 -3.48 -11.79 8.07
C GLY A 108 -3.57 -13.04 8.96
N LYS A 109 -4.38 -14.03 8.59
CA LYS A 109 -4.51 -15.29 9.33
C LYS A 109 -3.31 -16.21 9.12
N VAL A 110 -2.81 -16.30 7.89
CA VAL A 110 -1.63 -17.10 7.53
C VAL A 110 -0.40 -16.55 8.25
N ALA A 111 -0.12 -15.25 8.13
CA ALA A 111 1.04 -14.61 8.76
C ALA A 111 1.08 -14.81 10.29
N ARG A 112 -0.09 -14.79 10.96
CA ARG A 112 -0.21 -15.09 12.40
C ARG A 112 0.05 -16.56 12.73
N ARG A 113 -0.34 -17.49 11.85
CA ARG A 113 -0.17 -18.94 12.05
C ARG A 113 1.22 -19.43 11.71
N THR A 114 1.87 -18.85 10.71
CA THR A 114 3.19 -19.27 10.22
C THR A 114 4.34 -18.51 10.88
N ALA A 115 4.04 -17.52 11.75
CA ALA A 115 5.04 -16.63 12.35
C ALA A 115 5.95 -15.93 11.31
N THR A 116 5.48 -15.77 10.07
CA THR A 116 6.23 -15.13 8.97
C THR A 116 5.94 -13.64 8.86
N ALA A 117 5.46 -13.01 9.93
CA ALA A 117 5.15 -11.59 9.93
C ALA A 117 6.46 -10.77 9.84
N SER A 118 6.66 -10.06 8.74
CA SER A 118 7.79 -9.15 8.56
C SER A 118 7.33 -7.69 8.55
N ALA A 119 8.17 -6.78 9.03
CA ALA A 119 7.88 -5.34 8.99
C ALA A 119 7.77 -4.81 7.55
N PHE A 120 8.47 -5.44 6.61
CA PHE A 120 8.38 -5.17 5.18
C PHE A 120 7.02 -5.58 4.62
N GLY A 121 6.62 -6.84 4.83
CA GLY A 121 5.35 -7.39 4.36
C GLY A 121 4.18 -6.57 4.88
N ALA A 122 4.19 -6.19 6.17
CA ALA A 122 3.15 -5.33 6.75
C ALA A 122 3.06 -3.93 6.11
N ARG A 123 4.18 -3.34 5.65
CA ARG A 123 4.17 -2.04 4.96
C ARG A 123 3.69 -2.17 3.53
N PHE A 124 4.12 -3.20 2.82
CA PHE A 124 3.70 -3.49 1.46
C PHE A 124 2.21 -3.83 1.41
N ASP A 125 1.75 -4.70 2.31
CA ASP A 125 0.34 -5.05 2.54
C ASP A 125 -0.54 -3.80 2.69
N MET A 126 -0.13 -2.90 3.59
CA MET A 126 -0.82 -1.64 3.86
C MET A 126 -0.82 -0.66 2.68
N GLU A 127 0.21 -0.67 1.84
CA GLU A 127 0.29 0.18 0.64
C GLU A 127 -0.63 -0.34 -0.46
N VAL A 128 -0.64 -1.66 -0.68
CA VAL A 128 -1.53 -2.32 -1.64
C VAL A 128 -2.99 -2.10 -1.27
N ASP A 129 -3.35 -2.21 0.02
CA ASP A 129 -4.71 -1.97 0.51
C ASP A 129 -5.15 -0.51 0.30
N ALA A 130 -4.30 0.44 0.66
CA ALA A 130 -4.63 1.84 0.46
C ALA A 130 -4.69 2.26 -1.01
N PHE A 131 -3.86 1.67 -1.86
CA PHE A 131 -3.94 1.89 -3.30
C PHE A 131 -5.24 1.32 -3.87
N LEU A 132 -5.67 0.14 -3.42
CA LEU A 132 -6.98 -0.41 -3.78
C LEU A 132 -8.11 0.54 -3.37
N ILE A 133 -8.10 1.07 -2.15
CA ILE A 133 -9.08 2.06 -1.67
C ILE A 133 -9.06 3.31 -2.57
N LEU A 134 -7.88 3.80 -2.97
CA LEU A 134 -7.76 4.94 -3.89
C LEU A 134 -8.37 4.65 -5.25
N VAL A 135 -8.04 3.51 -5.86
CA VAL A 135 -8.55 3.11 -7.17
C VAL A 135 -10.08 2.97 -7.13
N LEU A 136 -10.64 2.32 -6.11
CA LEU A 136 -12.08 2.22 -5.95
C LEU A 136 -12.73 3.58 -5.70
N SER A 137 -12.08 4.48 -4.95
CA SER A 137 -12.56 5.85 -4.78
C SER A 137 -12.62 6.60 -6.11
N CYS A 138 -11.61 6.41 -6.99
CA CYS A 138 -11.62 6.96 -8.35
C CYS A 138 -12.77 6.39 -9.18
N TYR A 139 -13.01 5.08 -9.11
CA TYR A 139 -14.11 4.44 -9.82
C TYR A 139 -15.49 4.95 -9.39
N VAL A 140 -15.69 5.17 -8.08
CA VAL A 140 -16.97 5.59 -7.50
C VAL A 140 -17.20 7.11 -7.59
N ALA A 141 -16.14 7.92 -7.74
CA ALA A 141 -16.24 9.38 -7.75
C ALA A 141 -17.20 9.97 -8.81
N PRO A 142 -17.27 9.47 -10.05
CA PRO A 142 -18.22 9.98 -11.05
C PRO A 142 -19.69 9.83 -10.65
N SER A 143 -20.06 8.76 -9.93
CA SER A 143 -21.45 8.48 -9.56
C SER A 143 -21.86 9.07 -8.21
N ALA A 144 -20.93 9.11 -7.24
CA ALA A 144 -21.18 9.58 -5.87
C ALA A 144 -20.62 10.98 -5.56
N GLY A 145 -19.75 11.52 -6.40
CA GLY A 145 -19.14 12.85 -6.28
C GLY A 145 -17.65 12.84 -5.93
N LEU A 146 -16.94 13.91 -6.30
CA LEU A 146 -15.48 14.03 -6.14
C LEU A 146 -14.99 13.96 -4.69
N TRP A 147 -15.85 14.23 -3.71
CA TRP A 147 -15.50 14.14 -2.28
C TRP A 147 -15.12 12.71 -1.86
N VAL A 148 -15.57 11.67 -2.58
CA VAL A 148 -15.19 10.28 -2.34
C VAL A 148 -13.68 10.07 -2.52
N LEU A 149 -13.03 10.86 -3.37
CA LEU A 149 -11.56 10.81 -3.55
C LEU A 149 -10.81 11.11 -2.24
N ALA A 150 -11.42 11.82 -1.29
CA ALA A 150 -10.82 12.07 0.03
C ALA A 150 -10.58 10.77 0.80
N ILE A 151 -11.42 9.74 0.62
CA ILE A 151 -11.27 8.42 1.26
C ILE A 151 -9.94 7.79 0.80
N GLY A 152 -9.73 7.72 -0.52
CA GLY A 152 -8.52 7.19 -1.13
C GLY A 152 -7.27 8.04 -0.91
N ALA A 153 -7.41 9.36 -0.92
CA ALA A 153 -6.29 10.28 -0.84
C ALA A 153 -5.70 10.41 0.58
N MET A 154 -6.46 10.08 1.63
CA MET A 154 -6.10 10.33 3.03
C MET A 154 -4.70 9.80 3.38
N ARG A 155 -4.37 8.57 2.98
CA ARG A 155 -3.03 7.99 3.24
C ARG A 155 -1.93 8.76 2.54
N TYR A 156 -2.11 9.09 1.27
CA TYR A 156 -1.08 9.77 0.47
C TYR A 156 -0.85 11.19 0.99
N VAL A 157 -1.91 11.88 1.37
CA VAL A 157 -1.83 13.17 2.07
C VAL A 157 -1.05 13.03 3.39
N TYR A 158 -1.32 11.98 4.18
CA TYR A 158 -0.57 11.72 5.41
C TYR A 158 0.92 11.50 5.13
N VAL A 159 1.27 10.70 4.12
CA VAL A 159 2.66 10.44 3.72
C VAL A 159 3.37 11.75 3.35
N VAL A 160 2.75 12.58 2.51
CA VAL A 160 3.30 13.90 2.13
C VAL A 160 3.42 14.81 3.35
N ALA A 161 2.43 14.82 4.25
CA ALA A 161 2.49 15.59 5.48
C ALA A 161 3.68 15.21 6.35
N THR A 162 4.10 13.93 6.38
CA THR A 162 5.30 13.51 7.13
C THR A 162 6.62 14.05 6.57
N TRP A 163 6.64 14.58 5.35
CA TRP A 163 7.81 15.24 4.77
C TRP A 163 7.99 16.64 5.34
N VAL A 164 6.88 17.36 5.51
CA VAL A 164 6.83 18.74 6.02
C VAL A 164 6.83 18.78 7.55
N LEU A 165 6.21 17.79 8.19
CA LEU A 165 6.00 17.73 9.65
C LEU A 165 6.68 16.46 10.20
N PRO A 166 8.01 16.49 10.50
CA PRO A 166 8.76 15.29 10.91
C PRO A 166 8.25 14.63 12.19
N TRP A 167 7.52 15.36 13.04
CA TRP A 167 6.90 14.81 14.25
C TRP A 167 5.79 13.80 13.94
N LEU A 168 5.23 13.80 12.72
CA LEU A 168 4.29 12.77 12.27
C LEU A 168 4.95 11.41 12.01
N ARG A 169 6.29 11.34 11.98
CA ARG A 169 7.04 10.08 11.80
C ARG A 169 7.16 9.25 13.08
N GLY A 170 6.54 9.67 14.17
CA GLY A 170 6.54 8.93 15.43
C GLY A 170 5.93 7.53 15.28
N GLN A 171 6.42 6.58 16.07
CA GLN A 171 5.87 5.23 16.07
C GLN A 171 4.46 5.25 16.68
N LEU A 172 3.47 4.90 15.87
CA LEU A 172 2.11 4.67 16.31
C LEU A 172 1.98 3.22 16.79
N PHE A 173 1.49 3.01 18.01
CA PHE A 173 1.20 1.66 18.49
C PHE A 173 0.23 0.94 17.54
N PRO A 174 0.42 -0.36 17.27
CA PRO A 174 -0.51 -1.14 16.45
C PRO A 174 -1.89 -1.12 17.10
N ARG A 175 -2.88 -0.51 16.42
CA ARG A 175 -4.28 -0.52 16.85
C ARG A 175 -5.09 -1.36 15.88
N TYR A 176 -5.69 -2.43 16.39
CA TYR A 176 -6.60 -3.29 15.62
C TYR A 176 -7.70 -2.50 14.91
N TRP A 177 -8.17 -1.41 15.54
CA TRP A 177 -9.16 -0.49 14.97
C TRP A 177 -8.82 0.05 13.59
N ARG A 178 -7.53 0.36 13.31
CA ARG A 178 -7.13 0.87 11.98
C ARG A 178 -7.39 -0.13 10.87
N LYS A 179 -7.13 -1.42 11.15
CA LYS A 179 -7.38 -2.49 10.20
C LYS A 179 -8.89 -2.67 9.96
N VAL A 180 -9.71 -2.51 11.00
CA VAL A 180 -11.18 -2.56 10.88
C VAL A 180 -11.68 -1.40 10.02
N VAL A 181 -11.22 -0.17 10.26
CA VAL A 181 -11.62 1.00 9.47
C VAL A 181 -11.25 0.84 8.00
N ALA A 182 -10.05 0.34 7.69
CA ALA A 182 -9.61 0.06 6.32
C ALA A 182 -10.49 -1.00 5.63
N ALA A 183 -10.79 -2.10 6.33
CA ALA A 183 -11.71 -3.13 5.82
C ALA A 183 -13.11 -2.56 5.54
N ILE A 184 -13.63 -1.69 6.41
CA ILE A 184 -14.90 -0.98 6.19
C ILE A 184 -14.82 -0.11 4.93
N GLN A 185 -13.72 0.61 4.70
CA GLN A 185 -13.56 1.41 3.47
C GLN A 185 -13.67 0.52 2.23
N GLY A 186 -12.93 -0.59 2.19
CA GLY A 186 -12.95 -1.53 1.08
C GLY A 186 -14.36 -2.08 0.81
N ILE A 187 -15.07 -2.51 1.86
CA ILE A 187 -16.43 -3.06 1.75
C ILE A 187 -17.43 -2.00 1.26
N VAL A 188 -17.40 -0.80 1.83
CA VAL A 188 -18.32 0.27 1.44
C VAL A 188 -18.07 0.69 -0.01
N LEU A 189 -16.80 0.85 -0.41
CA LEU A 189 -16.44 1.23 -1.76
C LEU A 189 -16.79 0.16 -2.79
N VAL A 190 -16.54 -1.14 -2.51
CA VAL A 190 -16.93 -2.21 -3.45
C VAL A 190 -18.44 -2.35 -3.56
N THR A 191 -19.17 -2.12 -2.47
CA THR A 191 -20.64 -2.13 -2.47
C THR A 191 -21.20 -0.95 -3.26
N ALA A 192 -20.60 0.23 -3.13
CA ALA A 192 -20.94 1.41 -3.93
C ALA A 192 -20.58 1.20 -5.41
N ALA A 193 -19.44 0.57 -5.71
CA ALA A 193 -19.03 0.23 -7.06
C ALA A 193 -19.96 -0.79 -7.73
N ALA A 194 -20.57 -1.69 -6.95
CA ALA A 194 -21.52 -2.68 -7.45
C ALA A 194 -22.90 -2.12 -7.79
N ASP A 195 -23.20 -0.87 -7.39
CA ASP A 195 -24.49 -0.19 -7.59
C ASP A 195 -25.71 -1.00 -7.12
N VAL A 196 -25.53 -1.81 -6.05
CA VAL A 196 -26.58 -2.69 -5.50
C VAL A 196 -27.48 -2.00 -4.47
N LEU A 197 -27.15 -0.76 -4.08
CA LEU A 197 -27.88 0.01 -3.06
C LEU A 197 -28.54 1.24 -3.67
N PRO A 198 -29.70 1.68 -3.15
CA PRO A 198 -30.25 2.98 -3.51
C PRO A 198 -29.24 4.10 -3.26
N ARG A 199 -29.13 5.04 -4.20
CA ARG A 199 -28.15 6.13 -4.15
C ARG A 199 -28.04 6.87 -2.81
N PRO A 200 -29.15 7.22 -2.10
CA PRO A 200 -29.05 7.86 -0.79
C PRO A 200 -28.34 6.99 0.25
N VAL A 201 -28.58 5.67 0.23
CA VAL A 201 -27.96 4.71 1.15
C VAL A 201 -26.46 4.60 0.88
N ALA A 202 -26.07 4.52 -0.40
CA ALA A 202 -24.66 4.49 -0.80
C ALA A 202 -23.92 5.77 -0.37
N VAL A 203 -24.52 6.95 -0.56
CA VAL A 203 -23.95 8.23 -0.14
C VAL A 203 -23.78 8.30 1.38
N VAL A 204 -24.79 7.88 2.15
CA VAL A 204 -24.71 7.83 3.62
C VAL A 204 -23.61 6.86 4.08
N ALA A 205 -23.50 5.68 3.46
CA ALA A 205 -22.46 4.71 3.77
C ALA A 205 -21.05 5.26 3.48
N LEU A 206 -20.85 5.90 2.33
CA LEU A 206 -19.58 6.54 1.95
C LEU A 206 -19.23 7.71 2.88
N ALA A 207 -20.21 8.53 3.28
CA ALA A 207 -20.02 9.63 4.21
C ALA A 207 -19.64 9.11 5.61
N GLY A 208 -20.32 8.06 6.08
CA GLY A 208 -19.98 7.37 7.32
C GLY A 208 -18.58 6.76 7.28
N ALA A 209 -18.21 6.14 6.16
CA ALA A 209 -16.87 5.59 5.94
C ALA A 209 -15.79 6.68 6.01
N LEU A 210 -16.00 7.83 5.34
CA LEU A 210 -15.10 8.97 5.39
C LEU A 210 -15.00 9.56 6.81
N ALA A 211 -16.12 9.65 7.54
CA ALA A 211 -16.14 10.13 8.92
C ALA A 211 -15.33 9.21 9.86
N LEU A 212 -15.51 7.88 9.75
CA LEU A 212 -14.73 6.90 10.50
C LEU A 212 -13.23 6.99 10.19
N LEU A 213 -12.89 7.16 8.91
CA LEU A 213 -11.51 7.31 8.47
C LEU A 213 -10.88 8.58 9.07
N THR A 214 -11.60 9.70 8.96
CA THR A 214 -11.15 11.01 9.47
C THR A 214 -11.01 10.98 10.99
N GLU A 215 -11.93 10.33 11.70
CA GLU A 215 -11.85 10.14 13.15
C GLU A 215 -10.61 9.31 13.52
N SER A 216 -10.40 8.17 12.86
CA SER A 216 -9.27 7.29 13.14
C SER A 216 -7.93 8.01 12.89
N PHE A 217 -7.78 8.68 11.75
CA PHE A 217 -6.56 9.45 11.43
C PHE A 217 -6.40 10.66 12.35
N GLY A 218 -7.49 11.35 12.68
CA GLY A 218 -7.49 12.51 13.57
C GLY A 218 -6.97 12.15 14.96
N ARG A 219 -7.43 11.02 15.53
CA ARG A 219 -6.92 10.51 16.83
C ARG A 219 -5.41 10.23 16.77
N ASP A 220 -4.92 9.68 15.66
CA ASP A 220 -3.50 9.37 15.48
C ASP A 220 -2.65 10.66 15.40
N VAL A 221 -3.11 11.64 14.62
CA VAL A 221 -2.44 12.95 14.50
C VAL A 221 -2.42 13.68 15.85
N VAL A 222 -3.53 13.68 16.60
CA VAL A 222 -3.61 14.31 17.93
C VAL A 222 -2.67 13.60 18.92
N PHE A 223 -2.60 12.27 18.88
CA PHE A 223 -1.66 11.52 19.72
C PHE A 223 -0.21 11.89 19.42
N LEU A 224 0.19 11.95 18.14
CA LEU A 224 1.53 12.34 17.73
C LEU A 224 1.84 13.80 18.08
N TRP A 225 0.86 14.69 17.94
CA TRP A 225 1.01 16.09 18.31
C TRP A 225 1.31 16.30 19.80
N ARG A 226 0.65 15.51 20.66
CA ARG A 226 0.88 15.52 22.12
C ARG A 226 2.26 14.99 22.49
N HIS A 227 2.82 14.06 21.71
CA HIS A 227 4.13 13.45 21.95
C HIS A 227 5.26 14.01 21.06
N ARG A 228 5.02 15.12 20.37
CA ARG A 228 5.94 15.67 19.35
C ARG A 228 7.35 15.95 19.88
N ALA A 229 7.47 16.39 21.13
CA ALA A 229 8.76 16.72 21.74
C ALA A 229 9.67 15.48 21.87
N ALA A 230 9.09 14.33 22.24
CA ALA A 230 9.81 13.07 22.34
C ALA A 230 10.27 12.58 20.96
N THR A 231 9.41 12.67 19.94
CA THR A 231 9.74 12.28 18.56
C THR A 231 10.85 13.14 17.96
N ILE A 232 10.75 14.48 18.10
CA ILE A 232 11.77 15.40 17.61
C ILE A 232 13.11 15.18 18.34
N GLY A 233 13.07 14.93 19.65
CA GLY A 233 14.27 14.60 20.44
C GLY A 233 14.94 13.29 20.00
N ALA A 234 14.16 12.26 19.64
CA ALA A 234 14.69 11.02 19.09
C ALA A 234 15.35 11.21 17.71
N ILE A 235 14.71 11.96 16.81
CA ILE A 235 15.26 12.26 15.47
C ILE A 235 16.59 13.01 15.59
N ARG A 236 16.67 14.03 16.46
CA ARG A 236 17.90 14.79 16.70
C ARG A 236 19.03 13.92 17.24
N ARG A 237 18.73 13.02 18.20
CA ARG A 237 19.72 12.08 18.74
C ARG A 237 20.26 11.12 17.68
N ALA A 238 19.40 10.57 16.85
CA ALA A 238 19.82 9.71 15.74
C ALA A 238 20.69 10.46 14.72
N ALA A 239 20.34 11.71 14.39
CA ALA A 239 21.15 12.56 13.51
C ALA A 239 22.52 12.92 14.11
N ALA A 240 22.59 13.13 15.43
CA ALA A 240 23.84 13.41 16.13
C ALA A 240 24.77 12.19 16.25
N GLN A 241 24.23 10.97 16.19
CA GLN A 241 25.01 9.72 16.25
C GLN A 241 25.52 9.25 14.88
N ALA A 242 24.93 9.73 13.78
CA ALA A 242 25.32 9.36 12.42
C ALA A 242 26.76 9.74 12.00
N PRO A 243 27.39 10.85 12.48
CA PRO A 243 28.76 11.20 12.09
C PRO A 243 29.84 10.34 12.77
N ALA A 244 29.54 9.74 13.94
CA ALA A 244 30.55 9.04 14.75
C ALA A 244 30.95 7.66 14.20
N MET A 245 30.17 7.08 13.29
CA MET A 245 30.45 5.76 12.69
C MET A 245 31.21 5.85 11.35
N ALA A 246 31.39 7.05 10.79
CA ALA A 246 32.03 7.26 9.48
C ALA A 246 33.45 7.84 9.57
N GLY A 247 33.96 8.12 10.78
CA GLY A 247 35.24 8.79 10.98
C GLY A 247 36.06 8.21 12.13
N ALA A 248 36.61 7.02 11.94
CA ALA A 248 37.84 6.63 12.63
C ALA A 248 38.97 6.58 11.58
N PRO A 249 39.74 7.66 11.39
CA PRO A 249 41.01 7.57 10.69
C PRO A 249 41.93 6.68 11.52
N GLY A 250 42.51 5.66 10.90
CA GLY A 250 43.47 4.75 11.54
C GLY A 250 44.58 5.54 12.22
N ALA A 251 44.62 5.47 13.55
CA ALA A 251 45.76 5.93 14.33
C ALA A 251 46.95 5.03 13.99
N GLY A 252 47.94 5.61 13.32
CA GLY A 252 49.16 4.95 12.90
C GLY A 252 50.10 4.61 14.06
N GLY A 253 51.14 3.85 13.73
CA GLY A 253 52.26 3.59 14.62
C GLY A 253 53.03 2.34 14.26
N VAL A 254 53.58 2.27 13.04
CA VAL A 254 54.63 1.29 12.70
C VAL A 254 55.84 1.61 13.57
N ARG A 255 56.03 0.82 14.62
CA ARG A 255 57.23 0.85 15.45
C ARG A 255 58.34 0.14 14.70
N GLY A 256 59.18 0.92 14.03
CA GLY A 256 60.51 0.49 13.64
C GLY A 256 61.44 0.60 14.84
N GLU A 257 62.03 -0.50 15.26
CA GLU A 257 63.25 -0.50 16.07
C GLU A 257 64.10 -1.71 15.67
N ARG A 258 65.34 -1.38 15.29
CA ARG A 258 66.42 -2.28 14.88
C ARG A 258 67.00 -2.99 16.10
N ALA A 259 67.33 -4.27 15.96
CA ALA A 259 68.60 -4.89 16.36
C ALA A 259 68.59 -6.36 15.93
#